data_AF-A6G943-F1
#
_entry.id   AF-A6G943-F1
#
_cell.length_a   1.000
_cell.length_b   1.000
_cell.length_c   1.000
_cell.angle_alpha   90.00
_cell.angle_beta   90.00
_cell.angle_gamma   90.00
#
_symmetry.space_group_name_H-M   'P 1'
#
loop_
_entity.id
_entity.type
_entity.pdbx_description
1 polymer ?
#
loop_
_entity_poly.entity_id
_entity_poly.type
_entity_poly.pdbx_seq_one_letter_code
_entity_poly.pdbx_strand_id
1 'polypeptide(L)'
;MAGSEGTPGHWLWRLDAADWIASARREVEHGQRREDARRAAVTHARRAGGMALNGVLVALGGRPELGWDRPRCETAWGRSYIDHLRRVAASDPSAEQSELDPSLAALLAELAEPARELLGISVMPPQGMVALSQLSRRRDPAAGEALDRARAIVEACARFALPDGPA
;
A
#
# COMPACT_ATOMS: atom_id res chain seq x y z
N MET A 1 36.27 -24.76 8.62
CA MET A 1 34.81 -24.73 8.42
C MET A 1 34.40 -23.27 8.38
N ALA A 2 34.14 -22.74 7.17
CA ALA A 2 33.68 -21.37 7.00
C ALA A 2 32.25 -21.26 7.53
N GLY A 3 32.03 -20.35 8.47
CA GLY A 3 30.69 -19.98 8.93
C GLY A 3 29.97 -19.27 7.79
N SER A 4 28.86 -19.83 7.36
CA SER A 4 27.90 -19.15 6.49
C SER A 4 27.27 -18.01 7.29
N GLU A 5 27.81 -16.80 7.15
CA GLU A 5 27.09 -15.56 7.49
C GLU A 5 25.80 -15.54 6.67
N GLY A 6 24.71 -15.96 7.30
CA GLY A 6 23.39 -15.99 6.70
C GLY A 6 23.02 -14.57 6.27
N THR A 7 22.94 -14.35 4.98
CA THR A 7 22.40 -13.10 4.43
C THR A 7 21.05 -12.85 5.12
N PRO A 8 20.85 -11.73 5.82
CA PRO A 8 19.55 -11.42 6.38
C PRO A 8 18.55 -11.44 5.22
N GLY A 9 17.53 -12.30 5.32
CA GLY A 9 16.55 -12.47 4.25
C GLY A 9 15.95 -11.13 3.83
N HIS A 10 15.65 -10.98 2.54
CA HIS A 10 15.10 -9.74 2.01
C HIS A 10 13.86 -9.30 2.81
N TRP A 11 13.78 -8.01 3.14
CA TRP A 11 12.85 -7.47 4.13
C TRP A 11 11.37 -7.78 3.83
N LEU A 12 11.03 -7.97 2.55
CA LEU A 12 9.68 -8.31 2.07
C LEU A 12 9.18 -9.63 2.68
N TRP A 13 10.08 -10.60 2.87
CA TRP A 13 9.77 -11.96 3.34
C TRP A 13 9.78 -12.11 4.86
N ARG A 14 9.93 -11.01 5.60
CA ARG A 14 9.94 -11.04 7.07
C ARG A 14 8.57 -11.35 7.68
N LEU A 15 7.50 -11.12 6.91
CA LEU A 15 6.10 -11.40 7.22
C LEU A 15 5.50 -12.18 6.06
N ASP A 16 4.49 -13.00 6.34
CA ASP A 16 3.67 -13.57 5.29
C ASP A 16 2.67 -12.53 4.73
N ALA A 17 1.89 -12.93 3.72
CA ALA A 17 0.92 -12.05 3.10
C ALA A 17 -0.18 -11.58 4.08
N ALA A 18 -0.65 -12.46 4.96
CA ALA A 18 -1.71 -12.15 5.92
C ALA A 18 -1.22 -11.15 6.97
N ASP A 19 0.00 -11.31 7.47
CA ASP A 19 0.63 -10.42 8.43
C ASP A 19 0.92 -9.03 7.85
N TRP A 20 1.27 -8.95 6.57
CA TRP A 20 1.38 -7.67 5.86
C TRP A 20 0.03 -6.96 5.75
N ILE A 21 -1.05 -7.67 5.38
CA ILE A 21 -2.40 -7.12 5.31
C ILE A 21 -2.91 -6.69 6.71
N ALA A 22 -2.69 -7.51 7.73
CA ALA A 22 -3.04 -7.18 9.11
C ALA A 22 -2.28 -5.95 9.61
N SER A 23 -1.00 -5.82 9.26
CA SER A 23 -0.21 -4.62 9.57
C SER A 23 -0.72 -3.38 8.85
N ALA A 24 -1.14 -3.52 7.59
CA ALA A 24 -1.74 -2.44 6.83
C ALA A 24 -3.06 -1.94 7.47
N ARG A 25 -3.92 -2.86 7.90
CA ARG A 25 -5.17 -2.53 8.63
C ARG A 25 -4.87 -1.75 9.93
N ARG A 26 -3.88 -2.20 10.71
CA ARG A 26 -3.43 -1.47 11.93
C ARG A 26 -2.92 -0.07 11.63
N GLU A 27 -2.22 0.13 10.51
CA GLU A 27 -1.80 1.48 10.11
C GLU A 27 -3.00 2.37 9.76
N VAL A 28 -4.06 1.86 9.14
CA VAL A 28 -5.31 2.62 8.95
C VAL A 28 -5.90 3.02 10.30
N GLU A 29 -6.00 2.09 11.26
CA GLU A 29 -6.50 2.38 12.61
C GLU A 29 -5.65 3.43 13.34
N HIS A 30 -4.32 3.36 13.21
CA HIS A 30 -3.42 4.37 13.77
C HIS A 30 -3.66 5.74 13.15
N GLY A 31 -3.90 5.80 11.84
CA GLY A 31 -4.23 7.03 11.14
C GLY A 31 -5.59 7.61 11.56
N GLN A 32 -6.61 6.77 11.76
CA GLN A 32 -7.94 7.19 12.24
C GLN A 32 -7.87 7.86 13.62
N ARG A 33 -7.03 7.34 14.51
CA ARG A 33 -6.78 7.95 15.84
C ARG A 33 -6.06 9.31 15.76
N ARG A 34 -5.65 9.74 14.56
CA ARG A 34 -4.90 10.97 14.27
C ARG A 34 -5.56 11.82 13.17
N GLU A 35 -6.87 11.67 12.95
CA GLU A 35 -7.64 12.44 11.93
C GLU A 35 -7.61 13.96 12.15
N ASP A 36 -7.31 14.41 13.37
CA ASP A 36 -7.07 15.81 13.72
C ASP A 36 -5.69 16.32 13.27
N ALA A 37 -4.76 15.41 12.99
CA ALA A 37 -3.38 15.70 12.63
C ALA A 37 -3.07 15.21 11.21
N ARG A 38 -3.46 16.00 10.20
CA ARG A 38 -3.31 15.72 8.76
C ARG A 38 -2.01 15.00 8.39
N ARG A 39 -0.86 15.55 8.80
CA ARG A 39 0.45 14.97 8.49
C ARG A 39 0.59 13.54 8.98
N ALA A 40 0.13 13.26 10.21
CA ALA A 40 0.22 11.94 10.81
C ALA A 40 -0.75 10.97 10.11
N ALA A 41 -2.02 11.37 9.92
CA ALA A 41 -3.02 10.55 9.24
C ALA A 41 -2.60 10.18 7.80
N VAL A 42 -2.17 11.15 6.99
CA VAL A 42 -1.72 10.90 5.61
C VAL A 42 -0.48 10.01 5.57
N THR A 43 0.42 10.13 6.54
CA THR A 43 1.61 9.26 6.64
C THR A 43 1.20 7.81 6.91
N HIS A 44 0.29 7.59 7.87
CA HIS A 44 -0.24 6.26 8.17
C HIS A 44 -1.02 5.67 6.99
N ALA A 45 -1.85 6.47 6.32
CA ALA A 45 -2.59 6.06 5.13
C ALA A 45 -1.66 5.54 4.02
N ARG A 46 -0.57 6.27 3.72
CA ARG A 46 0.42 5.85 2.71
C ARG A 46 1.19 4.60 3.12
N ARG A 47 1.52 4.46 4.40
CA ARG A 47 2.15 3.25 4.92
C ARG A 47 1.22 2.05 4.79
N ALA A 48 -0.04 2.20 5.17
CA ALA A 48 -1.05 1.16 5.03
C ALA A 48 -1.16 0.67 3.58
N GLY A 49 -1.34 1.59 2.62
CA GLY A 49 -1.43 1.24 1.20
C GLY A 49 -0.22 0.45 0.69
N GLY A 50 1.00 0.90 0.98
CA GLY A 50 2.18 0.17 0.53
C GLY A 50 2.51 -1.10 1.34
N MET A 51 2.11 -1.20 2.62
CA MET A 51 2.16 -2.47 3.37
C MET A 51 1.21 -3.50 2.78
N ALA A 52 0.02 -3.09 2.34
CA ALA A 52 -0.91 -3.99 1.68
C ALA A 52 -0.36 -4.50 0.33
N LEU A 53 0.31 -3.63 -0.43
CA LEU A 53 1.02 -4.02 -1.65
C LEU A 53 2.18 -5.00 -1.38
N ASN A 54 2.83 -4.94 -0.21
CA ASN A 54 3.78 -6.00 0.18
C ASN A 54 3.08 -7.36 0.32
N GLY A 55 1.89 -7.39 0.91
CA GLY A 55 1.09 -8.61 1.02
C GLY A 55 0.78 -9.22 -0.34
N VAL A 56 0.47 -8.38 -1.33
CA VAL A 56 0.27 -8.81 -2.73
C VAL A 56 1.55 -9.41 -3.32
N LEU A 57 2.70 -8.75 -3.19
CA LEU A 57 3.98 -9.27 -3.68
C LEU A 57 4.34 -10.60 -3.01
N VAL A 58 4.09 -10.73 -1.70
CA VAL A 58 4.36 -11.99 -0.99
C VAL A 58 3.43 -13.11 -1.49
N ALA A 59 2.15 -12.82 -1.72
CA ALA A 59 1.20 -13.78 -2.27
C ALA A 59 1.58 -14.21 -3.70
N LEU A 60 2.05 -13.28 -4.54
CA LEU A 60 2.56 -13.56 -5.88
C LEU A 60 3.81 -14.45 -5.85
N GLY A 61 4.77 -14.15 -4.96
CA GLY A 61 5.99 -14.96 -4.82
C GLY A 61 5.76 -16.39 -4.33
N GLY A 62 4.56 -16.69 -3.81
CA GLY A 62 4.10 -18.05 -3.49
C GLY A 62 3.42 -18.77 -4.66
N ARG A 63 3.26 -18.11 -5.82
CA ARG A 63 2.55 -18.60 -7.02
C ARG A 63 3.50 -18.66 -8.23
N PRO A 64 4.50 -19.54 -8.24
CA PRO A 64 5.47 -19.65 -9.35
C PRO A 64 4.82 -19.98 -10.70
N GLU A 65 3.64 -20.61 -10.71
CA GLU A 65 2.82 -20.88 -11.89
C GLU A 65 2.36 -19.61 -12.63
N LEU A 66 2.31 -18.47 -11.93
CA LEU A 66 2.02 -17.16 -12.52
C LEU A 66 3.28 -16.45 -13.02
N GLY A 67 4.44 -17.12 -13.00
CA GLY A 67 5.72 -16.55 -13.41
C GLY A 67 6.29 -15.53 -12.42
N TRP A 68 5.83 -15.56 -11.16
CA TRP A 68 6.32 -14.72 -10.08
C TRP A 68 7.22 -15.54 -9.15
N ASP A 69 8.50 -15.17 -9.09
CA ASP A 69 9.45 -15.69 -8.12
C ASP A 69 9.85 -14.60 -7.12
N ARG A 70 10.60 -15.00 -6.07
CA ARG A 70 11.05 -14.04 -5.05
C ARG A 70 11.90 -12.91 -5.65
N PRO A 71 12.96 -13.16 -6.45
CA PRO A 71 13.75 -12.08 -7.05
C PRO A 71 12.95 -11.06 -7.85
N ARG A 72 11.94 -11.51 -8.61
CA ARG A 72 11.02 -10.61 -9.32
C ARG A 72 10.19 -9.78 -8.34
N CYS A 73 9.63 -10.39 -7.30
CA CYS A 73 8.85 -9.66 -6.29
C CYS A 73 9.68 -8.60 -5.55
N GLU A 74 10.96 -8.87 -5.32
CA GLU A 74 11.89 -7.95 -4.63
C GLU A 74 12.21 -6.69 -5.44
N THR A 75 12.02 -6.73 -6.77
CA THR A 75 12.45 -5.65 -7.68
C THR A 75 11.31 -5.01 -8.48
N ALA A 76 10.17 -5.71 -8.64
CA ALA A 76 9.09 -5.30 -9.54
C ALA A 76 8.54 -3.91 -9.25
N TRP A 77 8.39 -3.52 -7.97
CA TRP A 77 7.68 -2.31 -7.56
C TRP A 77 8.55 -1.29 -6.83
N GLY A 78 9.87 -1.49 -6.79
CA GLY A 78 10.83 -0.60 -6.11
C GLY A 78 11.22 -1.07 -4.72
N ARG A 79 11.79 -0.17 -3.89
CA ARG A 79 12.44 -0.53 -2.61
C ARG A 79 11.69 -0.02 -1.37
N SER A 80 10.60 0.71 -1.57
CA SER A 80 9.83 1.31 -0.49
C SER A 80 8.32 1.22 -0.75
N TYR A 81 7.54 1.28 0.34
CA TYR A 81 6.08 1.30 0.27
C TYR A 81 5.53 2.46 -0.59
N ILE A 82 6.25 3.59 -0.70
CA ILE A 82 5.89 4.70 -1.59
C ILE A 82 6.17 4.35 -3.06
N ASP A 83 7.26 3.64 -3.35
CA ASP A 83 7.55 3.21 -4.72
C ASP A 83 6.46 2.26 -5.23
N HIS A 84 5.96 1.39 -4.35
CA HIS A 84 4.86 0.48 -4.68
C HIS A 84 3.61 1.27 -5.09
N LEU A 85 3.22 2.27 -4.28
CA LEU A 85 2.08 3.14 -4.59
C LEU A 85 2.28 3.91 -5.91
N ARG A 86 3.49 4.43 -6.16
CA ARG A 86 3.80 5.15 -7.41
C ARG A 86 3.72 4.23 -8.62
N ARG A 87 4.24 3.00 -8.50
CA ARG A 87 4.19 2.01 -9.56
C ARG A 87 2.74 1.71 -9.95
N VAL A 88 1.90 1.44 -8.96
CA VAL A 88 0.46 1.18 -9.17
C VAL A 88 -0.28 2.40 -9.71
N ALA A 89 0.00 3.60 -9.18
CA ALA A 89 -0.62 4.84 -9.68
C ALA A 89 -0.24 5.16 -11.13
N ALA A 90 0.93 4.70 -11.58
CA ALA A 90 1.44 4.83 -12.94
C ALA A 90 1.05 3.66 -13.85
N SER A 91 0.45 2.58 -13.32
CA SER A 91 0.00 1.46 -14.14
C SER A 91 -1.09 1.94 -15.08
N ASP A 92 -0.76 1.93 -16.37
CA ASP A 92 -1.70 2.19 -17.45
C ASP A 92 -2.42 0.87 -17.75
N PRO A 93 -3.74 0.78 -17.53
CA PRO A 93 -4.50 -0.42 -17.86
C PRO A 93 -4.47 -0.73 -19.37
N SER A 94 -4.03 0.16 -20.25
CA SER A 94 -3.93 -0.13 -21.68
C SER A 94 -2.55 -0.62 -22.14
N ALA A 95 -1.47 -0.41 -21.37
CA ALA A 95 -0.09 -0.61 -21.83
C ALA A 95 0.65 -1.78 -21.17
N GLU A 96 0.40 -2.07 -19.89
CA GLU A 96 1.15 -3.11 -19.14
C GLU A 96 0.45 -4.48 -19.08
N GLN A 97 -0.78 -4.59 -19.59
CA GLN A 97 -1.64 -5.77 -19.38
C GLN A 97 -1.33 -7.00 -20.25
N SER A 98 -0.51 -6.86 -21.31
CA SER A 98 -0.33 -7.95 -22.29
C SER A 98 0.51 -9.13 -21.76
N GLU A 99 1.25 -8.97 -20.66
CA GLU A 99 2.12 -10.01 -20.07
C GLU A 99 1.80 -10.33 -18.61
N LEU A 100 0.82 -9.63 -18.02
CA LEU A 100 0.43 -9.83 -16.63
C LEU A 100 -0.67 -10.88 -16.53
N ASP A 101 -0.66 -11.63 -15.44
CA ASP A 101 -1.80 -12.45 -15.04
C ASP A 101 -3.09 -11.58 -15.01
N PRO A 102 -4.22 -12.02 -15.58
CA PRO A 102 -5.45 -11.22 -15.65
C PRO A 102 -5.97 -10.76 -14.30
N SER A 103 -5.80 -11.56 -13.24
CA SER A 103 -6.25 -11.18 -11.89
C SER A 103 -5.38 -10.06 -11.31
N LEU A 104 -4.07 -10.09 -11.58
CA LEU A 104 -3.17 -9.01 -11.19
C LEU A 104 -3.43 -7.74 -12.01
N ALA A 105 -3.67 -7.86 -13.32
CA ALA A 105 -4.03 -6.73 -14.17
C ALA A 105 -5.31 -6.04 -13.69
N ALA A 106 -6.33 -6.82 -13.33
CA ALA A 106 -7.57 -6.30 -12.76
C ALA A 106 -7.34 -5.58 -11.42
N LEU A 107 -6.53 -6.16 -10.53
CA LEU A 107 -6.16 -5.51 -9.27
C LEU A 107 -5.45 -4.17 -9.52
N LEU A 108 -4.44 -4.13 -10.39
CA LEU A 108 -3.70 -2.89 -10.67
C LEU A 108 -4.61 -1.80 -11.26
N ALA A 109 -5.54 -2.18 -12.13
CA ALA A 109 -6.54 -1.26 -12.67
C ALA A 109 -7.47 -0.71 -11.58
N GLU A 110 -7.93 -1.55 -10.65
CA GLU A 110 -8.74 -1.13 -9.50
C GLU A 110 -7.98 -0.18 -8.57
N LEU A 111 -6.69 -0.46 -8.33
CA LEU A 111 -5.87 0.30 -7.39
C LEU A 111 -5.29 1.61 -7.96
N ALA A 112 -5.23 1.77 -9.28
CA ALA A 112 -4.54 2.89 -9.91
C ALA A 112 -5.08 4.26 -9.47
N GLU A 113 -6.41 4.45 -9.51
CA GLU A 113 -7.03 5.73 -9.14
C GLU A 113 -6.91 6.00 -7.62
N PRO A 114 -7.29 5.08 -6.71
CA PRO A 114 -7.09 5.28 -5.26
C PRO A 114 -5.63 5.58 -4.89
N ALA A 115 -4.66 4.92 -5.53
CA ALA A 115 -3.24 5.18 -5.29
C ALA A 115 -2.83 6.57 -5.77
N ARG A 116 -3.31 7.01 -6.94
CA ARG A 116 -3.06 8.35 -7.49
C ARG A 116 -3.64 9.44 -6.59
N GLU A 117 -4.88 9.30 -6.17
CA GLU A 117 -5.55 10.22 -5.24
C GLU A 117 -4.81 10.29 -3.90
N LEU A 118 -4.45 9.15 -3.31
CA LEU A 118 -3.71 9.09 -2.04
C LEU A 118 -2.34 9.77 -2.12
N LEU A 119 -1.64 9.61 -3.24
CA LEU A 119 -0.37 10.30 -3.49
C LEU A 119 -0.56 11.81 -3.75
N GLY A 120 -1.69 12.21 -4.34
CA GLY A 120 -2.06 13.60 -4.60
C GLY A 120 -2.42 14.40 -3.34
N ILE A 121 -2.87 13.73 -2.26
CA ILE A 121 -3.19 14.41 -0.99
C ILE A 121 -1.91 14.97 -0.36
N SER A 122 -1.83 16.29 -0.25
CA SER A 122 -0.71 16.95 0.42
C SER A 122 -0.65 16.59 1.91
N VAL A 123 0.54 16.17 2.35
CA VAL A 123 0.86 15.87 3.75
C VAL A 123 0.83 17.13 4.61
N MET A 124 1.22 18.28 4.04
CA MET A 124 1.21 19.57 4.71
C MET A 124 -0.03 20.37 4.29
N PRO A 125 -0.72 21.03 5.22
CA PRO A 125 -1.78 21.96 4.87
C PRO A 125 -1.20 23.12 4.02
N PRO A 126 -1.96 23.66 3.05
CA PRO A 126 -1.54 24.83 2.29
C PRO A 126 -1.24 26.01 3.22
N GLN A 127 -0.18 26.76 2.89
CA GLN A 127 0.19 27.97 3.63
C GLN A 127 -1.01 28.92 3.70
N GLY A 128 -1.45 29.29 4.90
CA GLY A 128 -2.61 30.16 5.14
C GLY A 128 -3.86 29.48 5.73
N MET A 129 -4.04 28.16 5.56
CA MET A 129 -5.20 27.44 6.15
C MET A 129 -4.99 27.00 7.61
N VAL A 130 -3.74 26.94 8.06
CA VAL A 130 -3.36 26.48 9.42
C VAL A 130 -4.08 27.26 10.52
N ALA A 131 -4.32 28.56 10.31
CA ALA A 131 -4.96 29.42 11.30
C ALA A 131 -6.46 29.10 11.51
N LEU A 132 -7.19 28.67 10.47
CA LEU A 132 -8.64 28.43 10.56
C LEU A 132 -8.98 27.00 10.98
N SER A 133 -8.20 26.02 10.52
CA SER A 133 -8.41 24.60 10.89
C SER A 133 -8.12 24.34 12.38
N GLN A 134 -7.07 24.97 12.92
CA GLN A 134 -6.68 24.82 14.33
C GLN A 134 -7.71 25.38 15.32
N LEU A 135 -8.50 26.37 14.91
CA LEU A 135 -9.53 26.97 15.77
C LEU A 135 -10.78 26.09 15.95
N SER A 136 -11.01 25.09 15.08
CA SER A 136 -12.29 24.35 15.07
C SER A 136 -12.26 22.98 15.75
N ARG A 137 -11.10 22.43 16.14
CA ARG A 137 -10.95 21.01 16.58
C ARG A 137 -11.67 20.00 15.67
N ARG A 138 -11.94 20.34 14.41
CA ARG A 138 -12.60 19.45 13.46
C ARG A 138 -11.55 18.55 12.80
N ARG A 139 -12.00 17.33 12.46
CA ARG A 139 -11.27 16.39 11.61
C ARG A 139 -10.84 17.11 10.33
N ASP A 140 -9.58 16.91 9.92
CA ASP A 140 -9.11 17.45 8.64
C ASP A 140 -9.74 16.61 7.51
N PRO A 141 -10.49 17.21 6.58
CA PRO A 141 -11.17 16.44 5.53
C PRO A 141 -10.19 15.65 4.66
N ALA A 142 -8.98 16.17 4.42
CA ALA A 142 -7.97 15.45 3.66
C ALA A 142 -7.34 14.29 4.44
N ALA A 143 -7.36 14.34 5.78
CA ALA A 143 -6.99 13.19 6.60
C ALA A 143 -8.01 12.06 6.42
N GLY A 144 -9.30 12.38 6.46
CA GLY A 144 -10.38 11.42 6.20
C GLY A 144 -10.28 10.81 4.81
N GLU A 145 -10.17 11.65 3.78
CA GLU A 145 -10.00 11.20 2.39
C GLU A 145 -8.80 10.26 2.23
N ALA A 146 -7.64 10.61 2.80
CA ALA A 146 -6.46 9.74 2.72
C ALA A 146 -6.70 8.37 3.35
N LEU A 147 -7.38 8.31 4.49
CA LEU A 147 -7.69 7.06 5.18
C LEU A 147 -8.70 6.21 4.41
N ASP A 148 -9.69 6.84 3.77
CA ASP A 148 -10.65 6.14 2.95
C ASP A 148 -10.00 5.54 1.69
N ARG A 149 -9.11 6.28 1.02
CA ARG A 149 -8.32 5.72 -0.11
C ARG A 149 -7.41 4.60 0.34
N ALA A 150 -6.74 4.75 1.48
CA ALA A 150 -5.91 3.69 2.03
C ALA A 150 -6.73 2.43 2.37
N ARG A 151 -7.93 2.58 2.95
CA ARG A 151 -8.82 1.45 3.25
C ARG A 151 -9.22 0.71 1.98
N ALA A 152 -9.64 1.43 0.94
CA ALA A 152 -9.97 0.82 -0.36
C ALA A 152 -8.79 0.01 -0.95
N ILE A 153 -7.57 0.56 -0.89
CA ILE A 153 -6.36 -0.15 -1.33
C ILE A 153 -6.14 -1.42 -0.50
N VAL A 154 -6.23 -1.32 0.83
CA VAL A 154 -6.01 -2.45 1.75
C VAL A 154 -7.02 -3.57 1.50
N GLU A 155 -8.30 -3.23 1.32
CA GLU A 155 -9.38 -4.20 1.05
C GLU A 155 -9.19 -4.92 -0.28
N ALA A 156 -8.90 -4.18 -1.36
CA ALA A 156 -8.64 -4.78 -2.67
C ALA A 156 -7.40 -5.70 -2.65
N CYS A 157 -6.31 -5.27 -1.99
CA CYS A 157 -5.13 -6.10 -1.78
C CYS A 157 -5.43 -7.35 -0.95
N ALA A 158 -6.26 -7.23 0.09
CA ALA A 158 -6.64 -8.36 0.95
C ALA A 158 -7.42 -9.41 0.15
N ARG A 159 -8.40 -9.00 -0.66
CA ARG A 159 -9.16 -9.92 -1.53
C ARG A 159 -8.26 -10.69 -2.49
N PHE A 160 -7.23 -10.04 -3.01
CA PHE A 160 -6.28 -10.68 -3.92
C PHE A 160 -5.31 -11.62 -3.20
N ALA A 161 -4.73 -11.16 -2.09
CA ALA A 161 -3.67 -11.86 -1.38
C ALA A 161 -4.19 -13.02 -0.52
N LEU A 162 -5.44 -12.92 -0.04
CA LEU A 162 -6.07 -13.84 0.91
C LEU A 162 -7.41 -14.38 0.36
N PRO A 163 -7.40 -15.20 -0.71
CA PRO A 163 -8.62 -15.66 -1.37
C PRO A 163 -9.56 -16.48 -0.46
N ASP A 164 -9.05 -17.08 0.61
CA ASP A 164 -9.81 -17.87 1.60
C ASP A 164 -10.03 -17.14 2.95
N GLY A 165 -9.69 -15.84 3.04
CA GLY A 165 -9.75 -15.07 4.29
C GLY A 165 -11.14 -14.49 4.59
N PRO A 166 -11.48 -14.23 5.88
CA PRO A 166 -12.74 -13.57 6.22
C PRO A 166 -12.73 -12.12 5.69
N ALA A 167 -13.79 -11.80 4.94
CA ALA A 167 -14.08 -10.46 4.42
C ALA A 167 -14.11 -9.41 5.54
#